data_AF-A0A0G0H917-F1
#
_entry.id   AF-A0A0G0H917-F1
#
_cell.length_a   1.000
_cell.length_b   1.000
_cell.length_c   1.000
_cell.angle_alpha   90.00
_cell.angle_beta   90.00
_cell.angle_gamma   90.00
#
_symmetry.space_group_name_H-M   'P 1'
#
loop_
_entity.id
_entity.type
_entity.pdbx_description
1 polymer ?
#
loop_
_entity_poly.entity_id
_entity_poly.type
_entity_poly.pdbx_seq_one_letter_code
_entity_poly.pdbx_strand_id
1 'polypeptide(L)'
;MIKKYIYHDKCNICNSSQRTRLFSIDSQTLVRCSRCSLVYFDKQRSDLETLYDKKYFSFEDGAENANYANYNIQEKTVKKNFTFAFKFIKRNLRKRSNKLLEIGPGFGYFLKYLSGAVDSEGVEVSQIAVKHIREMGLKVFSGDFQKIKLTVHIYYAGL
;
A
#
# COMPACT_ATOMS: atom_id res chain seq x y z
N MET A 1 19.85 0.04 15.89
CA MET A 1 18.74 -0.95 15.83
C MET A 1 19.15 -2.11 14.93
N ILE A 2 18.89 -3.36 15.33
CA ILE A 2 19.16 -4.54 14.52
C ILE A 2 18.07 -4.66 13.45
N LYS A 3 18.43 -4.59 12.17
CA LYS A 3 17.50 -4.81 11.04
C LYS A 3 17.00 -6.25 11.07
N LYS A 4 15.69 -6.45 11.02
CA LYS A 4 15.06 -7.79 10.94
C LYS A 4 14.67 -8.10 9.51
N TYR A 5 14.93 -9.32 9.05
CA TYR A 5 14.61 -9.75 7.69
C TYR A 5 13.77 -11.04 7.69
N ILE A 6 12.87 -11.12 6.72
CA ILE A 6 12.26 -12.36 6.25
C ILE A 6 13.01 -12.78 4.99
N TYR A 7 13.48 -14.03 4.97
CA TYR A 7 14.15 -14.61 3.81
C TYR A 7 13.12 -15.27 2.90
N HIS A 8 13.29 -15.06 1.59
CA HIS A 8 12.46 -15.64 0.55
C HIS A 8 13.33 -16.60 -0.25
N ASP A 9 13.35 -17.88 0.11
CA ASP A 9 14.02 -18.95 -0.63
C ASP A 9 13.19 -19.43 -1.84
N LYS A 10 11.88 -19.19 -1.80
CA LYS A 10 10.89 -19.49 -2.85
C LYS A 10 10.19 -18.21 -3.31
N CYS A 11 9.71 -18.24 -4.55
CA CYS A 11 8.88 -17.18 -5.09
C CYS A 11 7.54 -17.10 -4.33
N ASN A 12 7.19 -15.92 -3.81
CA ASN A 12 5.94 -15.68 -3.09
C ASN A 12 4.66 -15.71 -3.96
N ILE A 13 4.80 -15.83 -5.29
CA ILE A 13 3.66 -15.95 -6.22
C ILE A 13 3.45 -17.39 -6.69
N CYS A 14 4.50 -18.08 -7.13
CA CYS A 14 4.37 -19.43 -7.73
C CYS A 14 5.07 -20.54 -6.93
N ASN A 15 5.65 -20.21 -5.78
CA ASN A 15 6.36 -21.12 -4.87
C ASN A 15 7.57 -21.86 -5.47
N SER A 16 8.02 -21.49 -6.67
CA SER A 16 9.23 -22.05 -7.28
C SER A 16 10.48 -21.58 -6.53
N SER A 17 11.42 -22.50 -6.29
CA SER A 17 12.78 -22.20 -5.81
C SER A 17 13.74 -21.84 -6.96
N GLN A 18 13.34 -22.04 -8.22
CA GLN A 18 14.17 -21.71 -9.38
C GLN A 18 14.17 -20.20 -9.63
N ARG A 19 15.37 -19.61 -9.55
CA ARG A 19 15.58 -18.17 -9.68
C ARG A 19 16.98 -17.83 -10.16
N THR A 20 17.07 -16.73 -10.87
CA THR A 20 18.33 -16.14 -11.34
C THR A 20 18.61 -14.87 -10.55
N ARG A 21 19.86 -14.67 -10.11
CA ARG A 21 20.28 -13.40 -9.51
C ARG A 21 20.38 -12.34 -10.59
N LEU A 22 19.86 -11.14 -10.32
CA LEU A 22 20.00 -9.99 -11.20
C LEU A 22 21.15 -9.10 -10.73
N PHE A 23 21.05 -8.55 -9.52
CA PHE A 23 22.08 -7.73 -8.88
C PHE A 23 21.80 -7.60 -7.37
N SER A 24 22.75 -7.06 -6.61
CA SER A 24 22.60 -6.82 -5.17
C SER A 24 22.57 -5.33 -4.85
N ILE A 25 21.74 -4.95 -3.88
CA ILE A 25 21.72 -3.62 -3.25
C ILE A 25 21.96 -3.84 -1.76
N ASP A 26 23.03 -3.27 -1.23
CA ASP A 26 23.52 -3.52 0.13
C ASP A 26 23.62 -5.02 0.44
N SER A 27 22.82 -5.49 1.41
CA SER A 27 22.81 -6.89 1.85
C SER A 27 21.72 -7.72 1.15
N GLN A 28 20.88 -7.13 0.30
CA GLN A 28 19.75 -7.78 -0.35
C GLN A 28 20.08 -8.07 -1.82
N THR A 29 19.65 -9.22 -2.33
CA THR A 29 19.82 -9.59 -3.73
C THR A 29 18.49 -9.57 -4.45
N LEU A 30 18.42 -8.81 -5.54
CA LEU A 30 17.30 -8.85 -6.46
C LEU A 30 17.41 -10.12 -7.32
N VAL A 31 16.36 -10.93 -7.31
CA VAL A 31 16.27 -12.19 -8.04
C VAL A 31 15.06 -12.18 -8.96
N ARG A 32 15.14 -12.92 -10.06
CA ARG A 32 14.02 -13.20 -10.97
C ARG A 32 13.62 -14.66 -10.86
N CYS A 33 12.35 -14.95 -10.61
CA CYS A 33 11.83 -16.31 -10.66
C CYS A 33 11.88 -16.84 -12.10
N SER A 34 12.50 -18.01 -12.30
CA SER A 34 12.62 -18.62 -13.64
C SER A 34 11.29 -19.19 -14.15
N ARG A 35 10.29 -19.38 -13.28
CA ARG A 35 8.97 -19.93 -13.63
C ARG A 35 7.95 -18.85 -13.99
N CYS A 36 7.72 -17.88 -13.11
CA CYS A 36 6.69 -16.83 -13.33
C CYS A 36 7.28 -15.46 -13.70
N SER A 37 8.60 -15.34 -13.83
CA SER A 37 9.30 -14.08 -14.12
C SER A 37 9.17 -12.97 -13.07
N LEU A 38 8.55 -13.22 -11.91
CA LEU A 38 8.50 -12.24 -10.83
C LEU A 38 9.92 -11.83 -10.41
N VAL A 39 10.15 -10.52 -10.30
CA VAL A 39 11.36 -9.94 -9.75
C VAL A 39 11.11 -9.52 -8.30
N TYR A 40 11.94 -9.97 -7.36
CA TYR A 40 11.78 -9.73 -5.93
C TYR A 40 13.13 -9.77 -5.20
N PHE A 41 13.19 -9.21 -3.99
CA PHE A 41 14.37 -9.36 -3.13
C PHE A 41 14.36 -10.73 -2.44
N ASP A 42 15.53 -11.37 -2.39
CA ASP A 42 15.75 -12.64 -1.68
C ASP A 42 15.54 -12.55 -0.17
N LYS A 43 15.54 -11.35 0.38
CA LYS A 43 15.09 -11.05 1.74
C LYS A 43 14.47 -9.66 1.81
N GLN A 44 13.46 -9.51 2.65
CA GLN A 44 12.73 -8.26 2.88
C GLN A 44 12.79 -7.89 4.35
N ARG A 45 12.83 -6.60 4.66
CA ARG A 45 12.77 -6.13 6.04
C ARG A 45 11.39 -6.43 6.63
N SER A 46 11.36 -6.94 7.85
CA SER A 46 10.13 -7.31 8.57
C SER A 46 9.72 -6.30 9.64
N ASP A 47 10.58 -5.33 9.91
CA ASP A 47 10.32 -4.20 10.80
C ASP A 47 9.60 -3.07 10.07
N LEU A 48 8.40 -3.37 9.56
CA LEU A 48 7.58 -2.45 8.77
C LEU A 48 7.34 -1.11 9.48
N GLU A 49 7.04 -1.14 10.78
CA GLU A 49 6.82 0.09 11.58
C GLU A 49 8.05 1.00 11.63
N THR A 50 9.26 0.43 11.60
CA THR A 50 10.52 1.18 11.53
C THR A 50 10.80 1.67 10.11
N LEU A 51 10.40 0.91 9.10
CA LEU A 51 10.53 1.32 7.70
C LEU A 51 9.60 2.47 7.32
N TYR A 52 8.41 2.51 7.90
CA TYR A 52 7.39 3.54 7.66
C TYR A 52 7.34 4.58 8.79
N ASP A 53 8.45 4.76 9.51
CA ASP A 53 8.58 5.74 10.59
C ASP A 53 8.71 7.18 10.05
N LYS A 54 8.98 8.14 10.95
CA LYS A 54 9.18 9.55 10.58
C LYS A 54 10.19 9.74 9.46
N LYS A 55 11.25 8.93 9.36
CA LYS A 55 12.30 9.07 8.36
C LYS A 55 11.86 8.72 6.95
N TYR A 56 10.83 7.87 6.80
CA TYR A 56 10.22 7.61 5.49
C TYR A 56 9.46 8.84 4.95
N PHE A 57 8.94 9.68 5.85
CA PHE A 57 8.12 10.84 5.52
C PHE A 57 8.82 12.19 5.76
N SER A 58 9.99 12.22 6.40
CA SER A 58 10.74 13.43 6.69
C SER A 58 11.78 13.73 5.60
N PHE A 59 11.91 15.02 5.28
CA PHE A 59 12.86 15.57 4.29
C PHE A 59 14.33 15.55 4.73
N GLU A 60 14.62 15.29 6.00
CA GLU A 60 15.98 15.38 6.55
C GLU A 60 16.77 14.12 6.22
N ASP A 61 17.48 14.18 5.08
CA ASP A 61 18.77 13.57 4.80
C ASP A 61 18.82 13.02 3.37
N GLY A 62 18.77 13.88 2.36
CA GLY A 62 19.37 13.66 1.01
C GLY A 62 19.07 12.32 0.31
N ALA A 63 18.08 11.56 0.77
CA ALA A 63 17.79 10.23 0.31
C ALA A 63 16.74 10.37 -0.77
N GLU A 64 17.15 10.10 -2.00
CA GLU A 64 16.33 10.07 -3.21
C GLU A 64 15.14 9.08 -3.16
N ASN A 65 14.81 8.51 -1.99
CA ASN A 65 14.04 7.28 -1.85
C ASN A 65 12.60 7.43 -1.35
N ALA A 66 12.09 8.64 -1.11
CA ALA A 66 10.66 8.81 -0.87
C ALA A 66 10.21 10.25 -1.18
N ASN A 67 9.98 10.53 -2.46
CA ASN A 67 9.39 11.79 -2.98
C ASN A 67 7.93 12.04 -2.53
N TYR A 68 7.53 11.68 -1.31
CA TYR A 68 6.21 12.02 -0.75
C TYR A 68 6.07 13.53 -0.46
N ALA A 69 7.20 14.21 -0.24
CA ALA A 69 7.38 15.65 -0.35
C ALA A 69 6.62 16.30 -1.51
N ASN A 70 6.67 15.64 -2.67
CA ASN A 70 6.09 16.13 -3.90
C ASN A 70 4.64 15.70 -4.11
N TYR A 71 3.96 14.99 -3.18
CA TYR A 71 2.55 14.64 -3.37
C TYR A 71 1.62 15.87 -3.35
N ASN A 72 1.93 16.89 -2.54
CA ASN A 72 1.23 18.18 -2.57
C ASN A 72 1.40 18.90 -3.93
N ILE A 73 2.56 18.73 -4.60
CA ILE A 73 2.87 19.34 -5.89
C ILE A 73 2.38 18.47 -7.07
N GLN A 74 2.35 17.16 -6.91
CA GLN A 74 1.87 16.17 -7.88
C GLN A 74 0.34 16.01 -7.88
N GLU A 75 -0.38 16.82 -7.11
CA GLU A 75 -1.83 16.78 -6.97
C GLU A 75 -2.55 16.70 -8.34
N LYS A 76 -2.05 17.38 -9.38
CA LYS A 76 -2.62 17.33 -10.74
C LYS A 76 -2.45 15.98 -11.44
N THR A 77 -1.27 15.35 -11.36
CA THR A 77 -0.99 14.03 -11.95
C THR A 77 -1.69 12.93 -11.17
N VAL A 78 -1.67 13.05 -9.85
CA VAL A 78 -2.35 12.14 -8.91
C VAL A 78 -3.87 12.20 -9.09
N LYS A 79 -4.47 13.39 -9.28
CA LYS A 79 -5.91 13.56 -9.58
C LYS A 79 -6.35 12.87 -10.89
N LYS A 80 -5.51 12.88 -11.94
CA LYS A 80 -5.82 12.17 -13.19
C LYS A 80 -5.88 10.64 -12.97
N ASN A 81 -4.93 10.10 -12.21
CA ASN A 81 -4.92 8.69 -11.83
C ASN A 81 -6.14 8.32 -10.97
N PHE A 82 -6.54 9.18 -10.04
CA PHE A 82 -7.74 8.97 -9.22
C PHE A 82 -9.02 8.93 -10.05
N THR A 83 -9.13 9.80 -11.06
CA THR A 83 -10.30 9.81 -11.95
C THR A 83 -10.40 8.50 -12.73
N PHE A 84 -9.28 7.96 -13.22
CA PHE A 84 -9.26 6.67 -13.92
C PHE A 84 -9.64 5.52 -12.98
N ALA A 85 -9.00 5.45 -11.80
CA ALA A 85 -9.28 4.45 -10.79
C ALA A 85 -10.76 4.49 -10.36
N PHE A 86 -11.30 5.69 -10.11
CA PHE A 86 -12.70 5.86 -9.72
C PHE A 86 -13.68 5.45 -10.80
N LYS A 87 -13.42 5.78 -12.07
CA LYS A 87 -14.25 5.29 -13.19
C LYS A 87 -14.23 3.77 -13.28
N PHE A 88 -13.07 3.15 -13.11
CA PHE A 88 -12.95 1.70 -13.07
C PHE A 88 -13.74 1.10 -11.90
N ILE A 89 -13.58 1.65 -10.70
CA ILE A 89 -14.32 1.24 -9.49
C ILE A 89 -15.82 1.36 -9.73
N LYS A 90 -16.31 2.53 -10.16
CA LYS A 90 -17.74 2.79 -10.41
C LYS A 90 -18.34 1.83 -11.45
N ARG A 91 -17.60 1.48 -12.50
CA ARG A 91 -18.05 0.52 -13.52
C ARG A 91 -18.19 -0.89 -12.97
N ASN A 92 -17.38 -1.27 -11.99
CA ASN A 92 -17.32 -2.63 -11.45
C ASN A 92 -18.02 -2.80 -10.09
N LEU A 93 -18.30 -1.71 -9.37
CA LEU A 93 -19.09 -1.74 -8.15
C LEU A 93 -20.51 -2.20 -8.49
N ARG A 94 -20.87 -3.40 -8.02
CA ARG A 94 -22.25 -3.88 -8.07
C ARG A 94 -23.10 -2.92 -7.24
N LYS A 95 -24.31 -2.57 -7.73
CA LYS A 95 -25.29 -1.65 -7.10
C LYS A 95 -25.60 -1.91 -5.61
N ARG A 96 -25.14 -3.02 -5.02
CA ARG A 96 -25.47 -3.49 -3.66
C ARG A 96 -24.47 -3.10 -2.57
N SER A 97 -23.27 -2.62 -2.89
CA SER A 97 -22.33 -2.14 -1.85
C SER A 97 -21.55 -0.92 -2.35
N ASN A 98 -21.70 0.20 -1.62
CA ASN A 98 -20.95 1.43 -1.84
C ASN A 98 -19.71 1.51 -0.93
N LYS A 99 -19.21 0.37 -0.43
CA LYS A 99 -18.07 0.33 0.49
C LYS A 99 -16.76 0.06 -0.25
N LEU A 100 -15.71 0.79 0.13
CA LEU A 100 -14.35 0.61 -0.42
C LEU A 100 -13.30 0.64 0.68
N LEU A 101 -12.40 -0.33 0.65
CA LEU A 101 -11.22 -0.37 1.51
C LEU A 101 -9.97 -0.03 0.71
N GLU A 102 -9.20 0.96 1.14
CA GLU A 102 -7.88 1.28 0.60
C GLU A 102 -6.79 0.75 1.53
N ILE A 103 -5.96 -0.18 1.03
CA ILE A 103 -4.79 -0.71 1.76
C ILE A 103 -3.59 0.17 1.43
N GLY A 104 -2.96 0.77 2.45
CA GLY A 104 -1.86 1.70 2.28
C GLY A 104 -2.27 3.01 1.59
N PRO A 105 -3.25 3.75 2.15
CA PRO A 105 -3.72 5.01 1.57
C PRO A 105 -2.67 6.14 1.59
N GLY A 106 -1.52 5.94 2.27
CA GLY A 106 -0.54 7.00 2.49
C GLY A 106 -1.21 8.18 3.20
N PHE A 107 -1.02 9.40 2.71
CA PHE A 107 -1.70 10.59 3.27
C PHE A 107 -3.21 10.67 2.97
N GLY A 108 -3.82 9.68 2.29
CA GLY A 108 -5.27 9.57 2.11
C GLY A 108 -5.89 10.52 1.10
N TYR A 109 -5.10 11.01 0.13
CA TYR A 109 -5.63 11.86 -0.94
C TYR A 109 -6.66 11.15 -1.81
N PHE A 110 -6.53 9.85 -2.02
CA PHE A 110 -7.53 9.09 -2.78
C PHE A 110 -8.82 8.90 -1.97
N LEU A 111 -8.72 8.54 -0.68
CA LEU A 111 -9.86 8.57 0.26
C LEU A 111 -10.59 9.92 0.23
N LYS A 112 -9.85 11.04 0.26
CA LYS A 112 -10.42 12.39 0.15
C LYS A 112 -11.14 12.60 -1.17
N TYR A 113 -10.54 12.17 -2.28
CA TYR A 113 -11.15 12.26 -3.61
C TYR A 113 -12.46 11.45 -3.71
N LEU A 114 -12.54 10.32 -3.03
CA LEU A 114 -13.73 9.46 -3.00
C LEU A 114 -14.81 9.94 -2.03
N SER A 115 -14.49 10.88 -1.14
CA SER A 115 -15.39 11.38 -0.11
C SER A 115 -16.71 11.89 -0.72
N GLY A 116 -17.84 11.40 -0.19
CA GLY A 116 -19.18 11.73 -0.68
C GLY A 116 -19.66 10.93 -1.89
N ALA A 117 -18.77 10.22 -2.60
CA ALA A 117 -19.16 9.35 -3.72
C ALA A 117 -19.23 7.86 -3.32
N VAL A 118 -18.38 7.44 -2.38
CA VAL A 118 -18.24 6.06 -1.89
C VAL A 118 -18.02 6.09 -0.38
N ASP A 119 -18.58 5.14 0.36
CA ASP A 119 -18.25 4.92 1.78
C ASP A 119 -16.88 4.25 1.85
N SER A 120 -15.82 5.05 1.88
CA SER A 120 -14.44 4.59 1.86
C SER A 120 -13.77 4.65 3.23
N GLU A 121 -12.90 3.68 3.48
CA GLU A 121 -12.02 3.64 4.65
C GLU A 121 -10.64 3.12 4.27
N GLY A 122 -9.61 3.55 5.01
CA GLY A 122 -8.22 3.16 4.78
C GLY A 122 -7.67 2.21 5.84
N VAL A 123 -6.59 1.51 5.52
CA VAL A 123 -5.74 0.78 6.47
C VAL A 123 -4.29 1.20 6.29
N GLU A 124 -3.70 1.80 7.31
CA GLU A 124 -2.38 2.42 7.22
C GLU A 124 -1.51 2.10 8.44
N VAL A 125 -0.26 1.68 8.18
CA VAL A 125 0.74 1.35 9.21
C VAL A 125 1.46 2.60 9.74
N SER A 126 1.60 3.64 8.92
CA SER A 126 2.25 4.89 9.29
C SER A 126 1.38 5.74 10.20
N GLN A 127 1.83 5.96 11.44
CA GLN A 127 1.12 6.80 12.41
C GLN A 127 0.98 8.26 11.96
N ILE A 128 1.93 8.76 11.17
CA ILE A 128 1.92 10.13 10.66
C ILE A 128 0.83 10.28 9.61
N ALA A 129 0.78 9.33 8.67
CA ALA A 129 -0.24 9.27 7.65
C ALA A 129 -1.64 9.08 8.26
N VAL A 130 -1.78 8.17 9.22
CA VAL A 130 -3.02 7.96 9.99
C VAL A 130 -3.49 9.26 10.65
N LYS A 131 -2.59 9.98 11.33
CA LYS A 131 -2.92 11.26 11.97
C LYS A 131 -3.45 12.26 10.94
N HIS A 132 -2.75 12.41 9.81
CA HIS A 132 -3.17 13.32 8.74
C HIS A 132 -4.54 12.95 8.14
N ILE A 133 -4.80 11.66 7.90
CA ILE A 133 -6.09 11.18 7.39
C ILE A 133 -7.22 11.51 8.38
N ARG A 134 -6.99 11.30 9.68
CA ARG A 134 -7.96 11.62 10.73
C ARG A 134 -8.22 13.12 10.86
N GLU A 135 -7.18 13.96 10.71
CA GLU A 135 -7.32 15.43 10.67
C GLU A 135 -8.18 15.91 9.49
N MET A 136 -8.18 15.17 8.37
CA MET A 136 -9.10 15.42 7.25
C MET A 136 -10.53 14.90 7.49
N GLY A 137 -10.81 14.29 8.64
CA GLY A 137 -12.12 13.73 8.99
C GLY A 137 -12.46 12.42 8.28
N LEU A 138 -11.46 11.70 7.74
CA LEU A 138 -11.66 10.46 6.99
C LEU A 138 -11.46 9.22 7.86
N LYS A 139 -12.09 8.10 7.47
CA LYS A 139 -12.00 6.82 8.19
C LYS A 139 -10.68 6.10 7.88
N VAL A 140 -9.94 5.72 8.91
CA VAL A 140 -8.71 4.91 8.76
C VAL A 140 -8.47 4.02 9.98
N PHE A 141 -8.20 2.74 9.70
CA PHE A 141 -7.64 1.80 10.67
C PHE A 141 -6.12 1.97 10.71
N SER A 142 -5.58 2.07 11.92
CA SER A 142 -4.14 2.14 12.13
C SER A 142 -3.57 0.77 12.41
N GLY A 143 -2.69 0.28 11.54
CA GLY A 143 -1.98 -0.98 11.71
C GLY A 143 -1.85 -1.79 10.43
N ASP A 144 -1.33 -3.01 10.58
CA ASP A 144 -1.14 -3.97 9.49
C ASP A 144 -2.48 -4.48 8.96
N PHE A 145 -2.65 -4.45 7.63
CA PHE A 145 -3.85 -4.95 6.95
C PHE A 145 -4.16 -6.41 7.26
N GLN A 146 -3.16 -7.23 7.60
CA GLN A 146 -3.37 -8.63 7.95
C GLN A 146 -4.00 -8.80 9.34
N LYS A 147 -3.98 -7.76 10.17
CA LYS A 147 -4.49 -7.77 11.54
C LYS A 147 -5.85 -7.08 11.69
N ILE A 148 -6.37 -6.50 10.61
CA ILE A 148 -7.66 -5.80 10.66
C ILE A 148 -8.79 -6.81 10.84
N LYS A 149 -9.77 -6.44 11.65
CA LYS A 149 -11.03 -7.17 11.75
C LYS A 149 -12.09 -6.35 11.05
N LEU A 150 -12.43 -6.74 9.83
CA LEU A 150 -13.55 -6.15 9.09
C LEU A 150 -14.83 -6.90 9.43
N THR A 151 -15.91 -6.15 9.65
CA THR A 151 -17.24 -6.74 9.78
C THR A 151 -17.68 -7.24 8.40
N VAL A 152 -17.77 -8.56 8.23
CA VAL A 152 -18.30 -9.16 7.00
C VAL A 152 -19.82 -9.04 7.00
N HIS A 153 -20.36 -8.20 6.13
CA HIS A 153 -21.78 -8.21 5.83
C HIS A 153 -22.03 -9.15 4.65
N ILE A 154 -22.68 -10.29 4.91
CA ILE A 154 -23.07 -11.23 3.87
C ILE A 154 -24.27 -10.65 3.13
N TYR A 155 -24.06 -10.20 1.90
CA TYR A 155 -25.16 -9.80 1.02
C TYR A 155 -25.62 -11.03 0.23
N TYR A 156 -26.75 -11.62 0.62
CA TYR A 156 -27.39 -12.66 -0.18
C TYR A 156 -27.82 -12.04 -1.52
N ALA A 157 -27.29 -12.57 -2.62
CA ALA A 157 -27.81 -12.25 -3.93
C ALA A 157 -29.16 -12.96 -4.08
N GLY A 158 -30.26 -12.22 -3.87
CA GLY A 158 -31.56 -12.66 -4.37
C GLY A 158 -31.45 -12.89 -5.88
N LEU A 159 -31.59 -14.16 -6.27
CA LEU A 159 -31.98 -14.61 -7.61
C LEU A 159 -33.45 -14.22 -7.84
#